data_AF-A0A9P5XSX1-F1
#
_entry.id   AF-A0A9P5XSX1-F1
#
_cell.length_a   1.000
_cell.length_b   1.000
_cell.length_c   1.000
_cell.angle_alpha   90.00
_cell.angle_beta   90.00
_cell.angle_gamma   90.00
#
_symmetry.space_group_name_H-M   'P 1'
#
loop_
_entity.id
_entity.type
_entity.pdbx_description
1 polymer ?
#
loop_
_entity_poly.entity_id
_entity_poly.type
_entity_poly.pdbx_seq_one_letter_code
_entity_poly.pdbx_strand_id
1 'polypeptide(L)'
;MKSISIVTMLMTVTLASALAAPSENTLASILSPSADCKWSGTAPVCRGSCGAGTKQCATSSCGDGVCCTIGVKILCCTSNSTCPAV
;
A
#
# COMPACT_ATOMS: atom_id res chain seq x y z
N MET A 1 -29.49 -12.78 -29.17
CA MET A 1 -28.62 -12.02 -30.10
C MET A 1 -28.79 -10.54 -29.83
N LYS A 2 -28.04 -10.00 -28.86
CA LYS A 2 -27.89 -8.56 -28.61
C LYS A 2 -26.44 -8.39 -28.15
N SER A 3 -25.61 -8.00 -29.12
CA SER A 3 -24.35 -7.28 -29.01
C SER A 3 -23.46 -7.62 -27.81
N ILE A 4 -22.67 -8.68 -27.96
CA ILE A 4 -21.40 -8.85 -27.23
C ILE A 4 -20.56 -7.60 -27.53
N SER A 5 -20.42 -6.76 -26.51
CA SER A 5 -19.68 -5.51 -26.59
C SER A 5 -18.19 -5.84 -26.65
N ILE A 6 -17.58 -5.66 -27.82
CA ILE A 6 -16.17 -5.94 -28.16
C ILE A 6 -15.17 -5.07 -27.35
N VAL A 7 -15.66 -4.26 -26.41
CA VAL A 7 -14.86 -3.34 -25.56
C VAL A 7 -14.02 -4.09 -24.51
N THR A 8 -14.10 -5.43 -24.42
CA THR A 8 -13.23 -6.25 -23.55
C THR A 8 -11.87 -6.61 -24.18
N MET A 9 -11.60 -6.20 -25.43
CA MET A 9 -10.30 -6.33 -26.11
C MET A 9 -9.36 -5.14 -25.81
N LEU A 10 -9.20 -4.78 -24.54
CA LEU A 10 -8.14 -3.87 -24.06
C LEU A 10 -7.60 -4.38 -22.70
N MET A 11 -7.30 -5.67 -22.63
CA MET A 11 -6.23 -6.15 -21.77
C MET A 11 -4.91 -5.78 -22.44
N THR A 12 -4.48 -4.53 -22.28
CA THR A 12 -3.09 -4.16 -22.56
C THR A 12 -2.23 -4.84 -21.51
N VAL A 13 -1.72 -6.02 -21.84
CA VAL A 13 -0.62 -6.64 -21.11
C VAL A 13 0.61 -5.79 -21.41
N THR A 14 0.85 -4.75 -20.63
CA THR A 14 2.13 -4.08 -20.60
C THR A 14 3.10 -4.99 -19.85
N LEU A 15 3.88 -5.78 -20.59
CA LEU A 15 5.14 -6.31 -20.06
C LEU A 15 6.10 -5.13 -19.87
N ALA A 16 6.05 -4.49 -18.71
CA ALA A 16 7.16 -3.67 -18.26
C ALA A 16 8.28 -4.63 -17.85
N SER A 17 9.29 -4.74 -18.71
CA SER A 17 10.56 -5.39 -18.41
C SER A 17 11.15 -4.78 -17.14
N ALA A 18 11.34 -5.61 -16.13
CA ALA A 18 12.09 -5.24 -14.93
C ALA A 18 13.54 -4.95 -15.33
N LEU A 19 13.94 -3.67 -15.33
CA LEU A 19 15.34 -3.31 -15.16
C LEU A 19 15.60 -3.29 -13.65
N ALA A 20 16.23 -4.36 -13.17
CA ALA A 20 16.96 -4.30 -11.92
C ALA A 20 18.13 -3.31 -12.10
N ALA A 21 18.05 -2.15 -11.46
CA ALA A 21 19.22 -1.30 -11.23
C ALA A 21 19.69 -1.54 -9.79
N PRO A 22 20.90 -2.09 -9.57
CA PRO A 22 21.59 -1.98 -8.28
C PRO A 22 22.43 -0.69 -8.20
N SER A 23 22.63 -0.22 -6.96
CA SER A 23 23.58 0.83 -6.52
C SER A 23 23.17 2.29 -6.84
N GLU A 24 23.16 3.30 -5.95
CA GLU A 24 23.73 3.57 -4.61
C GLU A 24 22.78 4.61 -3.94
N ASN A 25 22.30 4.51 -2.71
CA ASN A 25 23.03 4.74 -1.48
C ASN A 25 22.12 4.28 -0.32
N THR A 26 22.54 3.30 0.46
CA THR A 26 21.81 2.72 1.61
C THR A 26 21.76 3.69 2.79
N LEU A 27 21.38 4.95 2.57
CA LEU A 27 21.31 6.01 3.57
C LEU A 27 19.92 6.68 3.59
N ALA A 28 19.16 6.63 2.50
CA ALA A 28 17.77 7.10 2.47
C ALA A 28 16.83 6.23 3.31
N SER A 29 17.19 4.95 3.54
CA SER A 29 16.43 4.04 4.42
C SER A 29 16.89 4.09 5.89
N ILE A 30 18.07 4.65 6.17
CA ILE A 30 18.61 4.80 7.55
C ILE A 30 18.19 6.15 8.14
N LEU A 31 17.93 7.15 7.30
CA LEU A 31 17.57 8.51 7.70
C LEU A 31 16.16 8.90 7.22
N SER A 32 15.25 7.95 7.02
CA SER A 32 13.84 8.32 7.05
C SER A 32 13.44 8.36 8.53
N PRO A 33 13.38 9.54 9.18
CA PRO A 33 12.76 9.67 10.51
C PRO A 33 11.24 9.50 10.43
N SER A 34 10.73 8.86 9.37
CA SER A 34 9.40 8.30 9.45
C SER A 34 9.49 7.16 10.46
N ALA A 35 9.01 7.40 11.67
CA ALA A 35 8.46 6.37 12.54
C ALA A 35 8.04 5.18 11.67
N ASP A 36 8.57 3.97 11.93
CA ASP A 36 8.37 2.78 11.08
C ASP A 36 6.88 2.45 10.93
N CYS A 37 6.22 3.16 10.02
CA CYS A 37 4.79 3.21 9.85
C CYS A 37 4.45 2.66 8.48
N LYS A 38 3.60 1.64 8.43
CA LYS A 38 3.16 1.01 7.21
C LYS A 38 1.65 0.82 7.20
N TRP A 39 1.02 1.18 6.09
CA TRP A 39 -0.37 0.81 5.83
C TRP A 39 -0.49 -0.69 5.60
N SER A 40 -1.35 -1.32 6.39
CA SER A 40 -1.72 -2.74 6.33
C SER A 40 -3.13 -2.87 5.74
N GLY A 41 -3.32 -3.79 4.80
CA GLY A 41 -4.59 -4.03 4.10
C GLY A 41 -4.47 -3.80 2.59
N THR A 42 -5.01 -4.73 1.81
CA THR A 42 -4.92 -4.72 0.34
C THR A 42 -6.29 -4.47 -0.26
N ALA A 43 -6.39 -3.48 -1.14
CA ALA A 43 -7.61 -3.23 -1.90
C ALA A 43 -7.87 -4.37 -2.92
N PRO A 44 -9.13 -4.60 -3.34
CA PRO A 44 -10.34 -3.83 -3.04
C PRO A 44 -11.02 -4.21 -1.71
N VAL A 45 -10.69 -5.35 -1.12
CA VAL A 45 -11.24 -5.79 0.18
C VAL A 45 -10.15 -5.76 1.23
N CYS A 46 -10.17 -4.74 2.08
CA CYS A 46 -9.13 -4.49 3.06
C CYS A 46 -9.49 -5.05 4.43
N ARG A 47 -8.56 -5.81 5.01
CA ARG A 47 -8.62 -6.32 6.39
C ARG A 47 -7.32 -6.02 7.11
N GLY A 48 -6.96 -4.73 7.14
CA GLY A 48 -5.73 -4.28 7.76
C GLY A 48 -5.67 -4.67 9.24
N SER A 49 -4.48 -5.02 9.71
CA SER A 49 -4.22 -5.28 11.12
C SER A 49 -2.74 -5.03 11.42
N CYS A 50 -2.46 -4.67 12.68
CA CYS A 50 -1.10 -4.46 13.16
C CYS A 50 -0.57 -5.72 13.82
N GLY A 51 0.67 -6.07 13.48
CA GLY A 51 1.37 -7.20 14.07
C GLY A 51 1.98 -6.87 15.43
N ALA A 52 2.55 -7.87 16.09
CA ALA A 52 3.28 -7.68 17.34
C ALA A 52 4.40 -6.64 17.20
N GLY A 53 4.60 -5.81 18.23
CA GLY A 53 5.59 -4.73 18.23
C GLY A 53 5.16 -3.46 17.47
N THR A 54 3.94 -3.43 16.92
CA THR A 54 3.37 -2.27 16.27
C THR A 54 2.01 -1.90 16.88
N LYS A 55 1.59 -0.66 16.72
CA LYS A 55 0.30 -0.12 17.15
C LYS A 55 -0.43 0.52 15.98
N GLN A 56 -1.76 0.47 16.03
CA GLN A 56 -2.61 1.18 15.10
C GLN A 56 -2.58 2.68 15.40
N CYS A 57 -2.17 3.47 14.42
CA CYS A 57 -2.10 4.93 14.50
C CYS A 57 -3.22 5.64 13.71
N ALA A 58 -3.67 5.05 12.61
CA ALA A 58 -4.75 5.61 11.80
C ALA A 58 -5.47 4.53 11.01
N THR A 59 -6.62 4.88 10.45
CA THR A 59 -7.39 4.05 9.52
C THR A 59 -7.76 4.87 8.31
N SER A 60 -7.68 4.28 7.11
CA SER A 60 -8.04 4.97 5.88
C SER A 60 -8.59 4.00 4.85
N SER A 61 -9.54 4.45 4.05
CA SER A 61 -10.04 3.69 2.91
C SER A 61 -8.98 3.54 1.82
N CYS A 62 -8.03 4.49 1.69
CA CYS A 62 -7.03 4.48 0.62
C CYS A 62 -5.60 4.30 1.11
N GLY A 63 -5.28 4.83 2.31
CA GLY A 63 -3.98 4.67 2.95
C GLY A 63 -2.81 5.04 2.02
N ASP A 64 -2.13 4.02 1.52
CA ASP A 64 -1.01 4.07 0.57
C ASP A 64 -1.38 4.38 -0.89
N GLY A 65 -2.66 4.60 -1.21
CA GLY A 65 -3.12 5.12 -2.50
C GLY A 65 -4.32 4.35 -3.05
N VAL A 66 -4.21 3.02 -3.19
CA VAL A 66 -5.31 2.22 -3.77
C VAL A 66 -6.43 2.05 -2.75
N CYS A 67 -7.62 2.52 -3.10
CA CYS A 67 -8.77 2.53 -2.19
C CYS A 67 -9.49 1.17 -2.08
N CYS A 68 -9.86 0.83 -0.85
CA CYS A 68 -10.74 -0.27 -0.51
C CYS A 68 -12.18 0.08 -0.91
N THR A 69 -12.85 -0.88 -1.53
CA THR A 69 -14.30 -0.86 -1.72
C THR A 69 -15.01 -1.40 -0.48
N ILE A 70 -14.39 -2.37 0.20
CA ILE A 70 -14.94 -3.00 1.41
C ILE A 70 -13.83 -3.04 2.48
N GLY A 71 -14.15 -2.56 3.68
CA GLY A 71 -13.21 -2.49 4.81
C GLY A 71 -12.26 -1.29 4.75
N VAL A 72 -11.21 -1.31 5.57
CA VAL A 72 -10.24 -0.20 5.71
C VAL A 72 -8.81 -0.73 5.82
N LYS A 73 -7.85 0.13 5.45
CA LYS A 73 -6.44 -0.05 5.76
C LYS A 73 -6.15 0.52 7.15
N ILE A 74 -5.13 -0.05 7.80
CA ILE A 74 -4.67 0.36 9.12
C ILE A 74 -3.23 0.84 9.01
N LEU A 75 -2.94 2.06 9.47
CA LEU A 75 -1.57 2.53 9.58
C LEU A 75 -0.97 1.94 10.86
N CYS A 76 0.00 1.05 10.70
CA CYS A 76 0.68 0.38 11.79
C CYS A 76 2.06 0.96 11.96
N CYS A 77 2.35 1.49 13.14
CA CYS A 77 3.65 2.08 13.48
C CYS A 77 4.31 1.29 14.61
N THR A 78 5.64 1.27 14.69
CA THR A 78 6.34 0.72 15.86
C THR A 78 5.79 1.29 17.17
N SER A 79 5.63 0.45 18.19
CA SER A 79 4.99 0.84 19.46
C SER A 79 5.70 2.01 20.17
N ASN A 80 7.03 2.11 20.00
CA ASN A 80 7.88 3.17 20.55
C ASN A 80 7.88 4.47 19.72
N SER A 81 7.08 4.56 18.65
CA SER A 81 7.03 5.73 17.78
C SER A 81 5.78 6.57 18.02
N THR A 82 5.86 7.88 17.83
CA THR A 82 4.69 8.77 17.85
C THR A 82 3.87 8.55 16.59
N CYS A 83 2.54 8.51 16.73
CA CYS A 83 1.66 8.39 15.57
C CYS A 83 1.70 9.68 14.73
N PRO A 84 1.98 9.59 13.41
CA PRO A 84 1.94 10.76 12.54
C PRO A 84 0.50 11.24 12.36
N ALA A 85 0.32 12.55 12.12
CA ALA A 85 -0.93 13.09 11.62
C ALA A 85 -1.04 12.75 10.13
N VAL A 86 -2.02 11.91 9.76
CA VAL A 86 -2.25 11.38 8.41
C VAL A 86 -3.69 11.55 7.97
#